data_AF-A0A7X2M8Q2-F1
#
_entry.id   AF-A0A7X2M8Q2-F1
#
_cell.length_a   1.000
_cell.length_b   1.000
_cell.length_c   1.000
_cell.angle_alpha   90.00
_cell.angle_beta   90.00
_cell.angle_gamma   90.00
#
_symmetry.space_group_name_H-M   'P 1'
#
loop_
_entity.id
_entity.type
_entity.pdbx_description
1 polymer ?
#
loop_
_entity_poly.entity_id
_entity_poly.type
_entity_poly.pdbx_seq_one_letter_code
_entity_poly.pdbx_strand_id
1 'polypeptide(L)'
;MVSLHLFCRLGTDVYGTPLLWLNSTTPAVYILGWLSEICIPLYSICSGYAHYKLGESGGLSKKRICNRIIKFLINFWIVCILFAVIGVVAGTDQRVPGSWKEFFGNMFFISTSYNGAWWYVDTYLILVMLSPILYKITKKVNSIGMFLFVSGFYLIKYVLNHFGYGLSSENQISDWMIMQYNNLTGSVLTCYIFGMLCAKMQLFTKVKESSFIQKGKNPVVLLVMLTISIITYCLQNALIMPFYGLAVFVLFNLWEKGKIAEKIWLFLGKHSTNIWLTHMFFYLYIFIGAIQRLQYPVLMFGGMIAVCVAVSVVILKLHEIICDRKGKNRSFAWN
;
A
#
# COMPACT_ATOMS: atom_id res chain seq x y z
N MET A 1 -4.46 1.07 5.00
CA MET A 1 -3.24 1.43 5.73
C MET A 1 -3.54 2.33 6.94
N VAL A 2 -3.93 3.61 6.80
CA VAL A 2 -4.25 4.44 8.00
C VAL A 2 -5.34 3.80 8.86
N SER A 3 -6.44 3.38 8.24
CA SER A 3 -7.53 2.66 8.93
C SER A 3 -7.05 1.37 9.62
N LEU A 4 -6.22 0.57 8.93
CA LEU A 4 -5.62 -0.65 9.47
C LEU A 4 -4.88 -0.38 10.79
N HIS A 5 -3.94 0.57 10.77
CA HIS A 5 -3.06 0.81 11.91
C HIS A 5 -3.74 1.51 13.09
N LEU A 6 -4.79 2.29 12.83
CA LEU A 6 -5.59 2.93 13.87
C LEU A 6 -6.62 1.98 14.50
N PHE A 7 -7.27 1.14 13.69
CA PHE A 7 -8.51 0.46 14.11
C PHE A 7 -8.43 -1.06 14.18
N CYS A 8 -7.40 -1.72 13.63
CA CYS A 8 -7.23 -3.17 13.78
C CYS A 8 -6.67 -3.49 15.17
N ARG A 9 -7.47 -3.24 16.21
CA ARG A 9 -7.15 -3.34 17.63
C ARG A 9 -8.36 -3.89 18.39
N LEU A 10 -8.08 -4.69 19.41
CA LEU A 10 -9.09 -5.37 20.22
C LEU A 10 -8.82 -5.15 21.71
N GLY A 11 -9.86 -5.29 22.54
CA GLY A 11 -9.77 -5.23 23.99
C GLY A 11 -9.14 -3.93 24.48
N THR A 12 -8.15 -4.05 25.37
CA THR A 12 -7.45 -2.93 26.00
C THR A 12 -6.58 -2.12 25.05
N ASP A 13 -6.27 -2.65 23.86
CA ASP A 13 -5.43 -1.96 22.88
C ASP A 13 -6.20 -0.97 22.01
N VAL A 14 -7.52 -0.92 22.13
CA VAL A 14 -8.38 -0.03 21.34
C VAL A 14 -8.06 1.44 21.63
N TYR A 15 -7.83 2.21 20.56
CA TYR A 15 -7.63 3.65 20.69
C TYR A 15 -8.95 4.39 20.87
N GLY A 16 -8.94 5.33 21.81
CA GLY A 16 -10.04 6.26 22.04
C GLY A 16 -11.33 5.57 22.51
N THR A 17 -12.47 6.18 22.20
CA THR A 17 -13.79 5.75 22.66
C THR A 17 -14.71 5.49 21.46
N PRO A 18 -14.63 4.31 20.83
CA PRO A 18 -15.57 3.91 19.78
C PRO A 18 -17.02 3.98 20.27
N LEU A 19 -17.91 4.52 19.44
CA LEU A 19 -19.32 4.69 19.78
C LEU A 19 -20.12 3.38 19.71
N LEU A 20 -19.69 2.45 18.86
CA LEU A 20 -20.37 1.19 18.61
C LEU A 20 -19.44 0.02 18.86
N TRP A 21 -19.89 -0.90 19.71
CA TRP A 21 -19.19 -2.14 20.06
C TRP A 21 -20.03 -3.33 19.64
N LEU A 22 -19.39 -4.32 19.02
CA LEU A 22 -20.04 -5.57 18.61
C LEU A 22 -20.16 -6.53 19.80
N ASN A 23 -19.20 -6.48 20.71
CA ASN A 23 -19.14 -7.22 21.97
C ASN A 23 -18.22 -6.45 22.95
N SER A 24 -17.91 -7.01 24.12
CA SER A 24 -17.11 -6.36 25.16
C SER A 24 -15.67 -6.00 24.76
N THR A 25 -15.12 -6.59 23.69
CA THR A 25 -13.72 -6.40 23.28
C THR A 25 -13.54 -5.95 21.83
N THR A 26 -14.58 -6.02 21.00
CA THR A 26 -14.50 -5.71 19.57
C THR A 26 -15.32 -4.46 19.22
N PRO A 27 -14.68 -3.32 18.94
CA PRO A 27 -15.38 -2.15 18.45
C PRO A 27 -15.79 -2.35 16.98
N ALA A 28 -16.93 -1.81 16.55
CA ALA A 28 -17.40 -1.99 15.17
C ALA A 28 -16.42 -1.44 14.11
N VAL A 29 -15.63 -0.41 14.48
CA VAL A 29 -14.57 0.14 13.62
C VAL A 29 -13.44 -0.87 13.34
N TYR A 30 -13.30 -1.92 14.16
CA TYR A 30 -12.36 -3.02 13.89
C TYR A 30 -12.59 -3.65 12.52
N ILE A 31 -13.86 -3.79 12.08
CA ILE A 31 -14.21 -4.32 10.75
C ILE A 31 -13.49 -3.50 9.66
N LEU A 32 -13.51 -2.17 9.76
CA LEU A 32 -12.84 -1.28 8.81
C LEU A 32 -11.31 -1.40 8.90
N GLY A 33 -10.77 -1.60 10.10
CA GLY A 33 -9.33 -1.83 10.31
C GLY A 33 -8.88 -3.10 9.62
N TRP A 34 -9.54 -4.22 9.90
CA TRP A 34 -9.23 -5.54 9.37
C TRP A 34 -9.40 -5.62 7.85
N LEU A 35 -10.51 -5.11 7.31
CA LEU A 35 -10.71 -5.04 5.85
C LEU A 35 -9.68 -4.14 5.15
N SER A 36 -9.03 -3.22 5.87
CA SER A 36 -7.99 -2.34 5.34
C SER A 36 -6.60 -3.00 5.24
N GLU A 37 -6.46 -4.26 5.62
CA GLU A 37 -5.25 -5.09 5.43
C GLU A 37 -4.87 -5.23 3.94
N ILE A 38 -5.84 -5.06 3.03
CA ILE A 38 -5.62 -5.09 1.58
C ILE A 38 -4.75 -3.95 1.03
N CYS A 39 -4.23 -3.04 1.87
CA CYS A 39 -3.44 -1.92 1.38
C CYS A 39 -2.19 -2.34 0.61
N ILE A 40 -1.48 -3.40 1.04
CA ILE A 40 -0.34 -3.95 0.31
C ILE A 40 -0.76 -4.67 -0.99
N PRO A 41 -1.79 -5.55 -0.97
CA PRO A 41 -2.41 -6.07 -2.19
C PRO A 41 -2.79 -4.99 -3.20
N LEU A 42 -3.50 -3.95 -2.78
CA LEU A 42 -3.93 -2.85 -3.65
C LEU A 42 -2.76 -2.07 -4.23
N TYR A 43 -1.74 -1.74 -3.42
CA TYR A 43 -0.55 -1.04 -3.91
C TYR A 43 0.21 -1.87 -4.95
N SER A 44 0.28 -3.18 -4.73
CA SER A 44 0.91 -4.13 -5.65
C SER A 44 0.12 -4.24 -6.96
N ILE A 45 -1.22 -4.36 -6.90
CA ILE A 45 -2.11 -4.39 -8.06
C ILE A 45 -1.99 -3.09 -8.87
N CYS A 46 -2.06 -1.92 -8.24
CA CYS A 46 -1.89 -0.63 -8.91
C CYS A 46 -0.54 -0.54 -9.61
N SER A 47 0.54 -0.93 -8.93
CA SER A 47 1.90 -0.93 -9.48
C SER A 47 2.03 -1.85 -10.70
N GLY A 48 1.46 -3.06 -10.63
CA GLY A 48 1.45 -4.01 -11.74
C GLY A 48 0.66 -3.49 -12.93
N TYR A 49 -0.54 -2.94 -12.69
CA TYR A 49 -1.37 -2.34 -13.73
C TYR A 49 -0.63 -1.22 -14.46
N ALA A 50 -0.06 -0.28 -13.70
CA ALA A 50 0.73 0.83 -14.22
C ALA A 50 1.92 0.34 -15.05
N HIS A 51 2.73 -0.57 -14.50
CA HIS A 51 3.91 -1.09 -15.20
C HIS A 51 3.56 -1.86 -16.47
N TYR A 52 2.43 -2.55 -16.53
CA TYR A 52 1.98 -3.18 -17.78
C TYR A 52 1.66 -2.13 -18.87
N LYS A 53 0.90 -1.08 -18.53
CA LYS A 53 0.59 0.04 -19.45
C LYS A 53 1.85 0.78 -19.89
N LEU A 54 2.83 0.89 -19.00
CA LEU A 54 4.13 1.46 -19.31
C LEU A 54 4.94 0.55 -20.23
N GLY A 55 4.84 -0.77 -20.09
CA GLY A 55 5.43 -1.71 -21.04
C GLY A 55 4.88 -1.51 -22.45
N GLU A 56 3.56 -1.37 -22.58
CA GLU A 56 2.88 -1.14 -23.87
C GLU A 56 3.32 0.16 -24.55
N SER A 57 3.59 1.22 -23.78
CA SER A 57 4.06 2.52 -24.29
C SER A 57 5.59 2.65 -24.42
N GLY A 58 6.34 1.55 -24.27
CA GLY A 58 7.82 1.57 -24.32
C GLY A 58 8.47 2.29 -23.12
N GLY A 59 7.72 2.51 -22.05
CA GLY A 59 8.12 3.20 -20.83
C GLY A 59 9.02 2.42 -19.87
N LEU A 60 9.32 1.15 -20.14
CA LEU A 60 10.14 0.27 -19.29
C LEU A 60 11.64 0.21 -19.69
N SER A 61 12.16 1.25 -20.34
CA SER A 61 13.60 1.37 -20.59
C SER A 61 14.40 1.48 -19.28
N LYS A 62 15.64 0.95 -19.27
CA LYS A 62 16.55 1.03 -18.09
C LYS A 62 16.68 2.46 -17.55
N LYS A 63 16.81 3.46 -18.43
CA LYS A 63 16.92 4.88 -18.06
C LYS A 63 15.66 5.39 -17.34
N ARG A 64 14.46 5.07 -17.84
CA ARG A 64 13.20 5.52 -17.22
C ARG A 64 12.97 4.84 -15.87
N ILE A 65 13.33 3.56 -15.75
CA ILE A 65 13.25 2.80 -14.49
C ILE A 65 14.19 3.38 -13.44
N CYS A 66 15.45 3.59 -13.80
CA CYS A 66 16.44 4.22 -12.93
C CYS A 66 15.97 5.61 -12.46
N ASN A 67 15.44 6.44 -13.37
CA ASN A 67 14.89 7.74 -13.01
C ASN A 67 13.72 7.66 -12.02
N ARG A 68 12.84 6.66 -12.15
CA ARG A 68 11.74 6.44 -11.19
C ARG A 68 12.25 6.02 -9.82
N ILE A 69 13.19 5.09 -9.78
CA ILE A 69 13.83 4.65 -8.54
C ILE A 69 14.48 5.86 -7.86
N ILE A 70 15.29 6.64 -8.58
CA ILE A 70 15.94 7.84 -8.01
C ILE A 70 14.91 8.84 -7.48
N LYS A 71 13.85 9.14 -8.25
CA LYS A 71 12.79 10.05 -7.77
C LYS A 71 12.12 9.54 -6.50
N PHE A 72 11.92 8.22 -6.38
CA PHE A 72 11.29 7.62 -5.22
C PHE A 72 12.23 7.70 -4.01
N LEU A 73 13.50 7.35 -4.21
CA LEU A 73 14.54 7.41 -3.18
C LEU A 73 14.75 8.83 -2.67
N ILE A 74 14.77 9.84 -3.55
CA ILE A 74 14.84 11.25 -3.13
C ILE A 74 13.66 11.60 -2.22
N ASN A 75 12.43 11.21 -2.60
CA ASN A 75 11.24 11.46 -1.78
C ASN A 75 11.34 10.77 -0.41
N PHE A 76 11.79 9.51 -0.40
CA PHE A 76 12.05 8.75 0.82
C PHE A 76 13.10 9.42 1.70
N TRP A 77 14.24 9.84 1.15
CA TRP A 77 15.31 10.49 1.91
C TRP A 77 14.88 11.84 2.48
N ILE A 78 14.06 12.61 1.74
CA ILE A 78 13.44 13.82 2.29
C ILE A 78 12.62 13.48 3.54
N VAL A 79 11.78 12.43 3.48
CA VAL A 79 10.99 11.99 4.64
C VAL A 79 11.92 11.56 5.79
N CYS A 80 12.91 10.70 5.51
CA CYS A 80 13.82 10.18 6.52
C CYS A 80 14.59 11.29 7.24
N ILE A 81 15.18 12.22 6.48
CA ILE A 81 15.92 13.36 7.04
C ILE A 81 14.98 14.30 7.80
N LEU A 82 13.81 14.62 7.22
CA LEU A 82 12.85 15.52 7.86
C LEU A 82 12.40 15.00 9.22
N PHE A 83 12.01 13.73 9.32
CA PHE A 83 11.57 13.15 10.59
C PHE A 83 12.72 12.84 11.55
N ALA A 84 13.93 12.58 11.06
CA ALA A 84 15.14 12.55 11.89
C ALA A 84 15.36 13.89 12.60
N VAL A 85 15.31 15.02 11.86
CA VAL A 85 15.45 16.37 12.43
C VAL A 85 14.31 16.68 13.41
N ILE A 86 13.06 16.39 13.03
CA ILE A 86 11.91 16.59 13.93
C ILE A 86 12.07 15.75 15.20
N GLY A 87 12.55 14.51 15.10
CA GLY A 87 12.81 13.64 16.25
C GLY A 87 13.83 14.24 17.23
N VAL A 88 14.95 14.79 16.71
CA VAL A 88 15.93 15.52 17.55
C VAL A 88 15.28 16.72 18.24
N VAL A 89 14.53 17.53 17.51
CA VAL A 89 13.93 18.77 18.04
C VAL A 89 12.82 18.48 19.06
N ALA A 90 11.98 17.48 18.80
CA ALA A 90 10.91 17.10 19.69
C ALA A 90 11.44 16.44 20.98
N GLY A 91 12.55 15.71 20.90
CA GLY A 91 13.16 15.02 22.05
C GLY A 91 12.28 13.92 22.66
N THR A 92 11.21 13.52 21.97
CA THR A 92 10.17 12.62 22.49
C THR A 92 10.46 11.14 22.26
N ASP A 93 11.25 10.80 21.24
CA ASP A 93 11.55 9.41 20.88
C ASP A 93 13.06 9.26 20.62
N GLN A 94 13.78 8.57 21.51
CA GLN A 94 15.20 8.31 21.34
C GLN A 94 15.50 7.40 20.13
N ARG A 95 14.50 6.72 19.55
CA ARG A 95 14.68 5.89 18.34
C ARG A 95 14.85 6.72 17.08
N VAL A 96 14.38 7.98 17.07
CA VAL A 96 14.45 8.85 15.88
C VAL A 96 15.18 10.15 16.25
N PRO A 97 16.44 10.35 15.84
CA PRO A 97 17.20 9.55 14.89
C PRO A 97 17.96 8.36 15.50
N GLY A 98 17.99 8.23 16.83
CA GLY A 98 18.82 7.23 17.50
C GLY A 98 20.30 7.43 17.22
N SER A 99 21.03 6.34 17.06
CA SER A 99 22.45 6.36 16.72
C SER A 99 22.71 6.63 15.22
N TRP A 100 23.93 7.03 14.87
CA TRP A 100 24.35 7.13 13.46
C TRP A 100 24.14 5.82 12.69
N LYS A 101 24.35 4.67 13.35
CA LYS A 101 24.09 3.35 12.78
C LYS A 101 22.62 3.17 12.43
N GLU A 102 21.70 3.60 13.29
CA GLU A 102 20.26 3.52 13.03
C GLU A 102 19.81 4.50 11.95
N PHE A 103 20.35 5.72 11.95
CA PHE A 103 20.05 6.71 10.92
C PHE A 103 20.44 6.23 9.53
N PHE A 104 21.69 5.81 9.33
CA PHE A 104 22.12 5.27 8.05
C PHE A 104 21.45 3.93 7.74
N GLY A 105 21.16 3.11 8.76
CA GLY A 105 20.41 1.88 8.61
C GLY A 105 19.02 2.11 8.02
N ASN A 106 18.27 3.11 8.50
CA ASN A 106 16.97 3.47 7.95
C ASN A 106 17.08 4.18 6.59
N MET A 107 18.11 5.02 6.38
CA MET A 107 18.35 5.71 5.11
C MET A 107 18.63 4.76 3.94
N PHE A 108 19.28 3.62 4.22
CA PHE A 108 19.63 2.58 3.25
C PHE A 108 18.80 1.29 3.40
N PHE A 109 17.64 1.35 4.07
CA PHE A 109 16.67 0.25 4.19
C PHE A 109 17.16 -1.02 4.93
N ILE A 110 18.31 -0.95 5.59
CA ILE A 110 18.86 -2.03 6.43
C ILE A 110 18.03 -2.19 7.71
N SER A 111 17.44 -1.09 8.19
CA SER A 111 16.56 -1.05 9.36
C SER A 111 15.23 -0.39 8.99
N THR A 112 14.16 -0.81 9.64
CA THR A 112 12.82 -0.19 9.58
C THR A 112 12.41 0.39 10.94
N SER A 113 13.39 0.65 11.82
CA SER A 113 13.13 1.09 13.20
C SER A 113 12.41 2.44 13.30
N TYR A 114 12.57 3.33 12.32
CA TYR A 114 11.87 4.62 12.30
C TYR A 114 10.39 4.47 11.96
N ASN A 115 10.06 3.53 11.08
CA ASN A 115 8.71 3.30 10.60
C ASN A 115 8.58 1.86 10.10
N GLY A 116 7.88 1.02 10.87
CA GLY A 116 7.71 -0.38 10.54
C GLY A 116 7.08 -0.62 9.17
N ALA A 117 6.27 0.30 8.63
CA ALA A 117 5.68 0.16 7.30
C ALA A 117 6.68 0.32 6.14
N TRP A 118 7.93 0.71 6.42
CA TRP A 118 8.97 0.90 5.40
C TRP A 118 9.57 -0.42 4.87
N TRP A 119 9.26 -1.58 5.47
CA TRP A 119 9.71 -2.88 4.94
C TRP A 119 9.34 -3.08 3.46
N TYR A 120 8.24 -2.48 3.01
CA TYR A 120 7.76 -2.60 1.64
C TYR A 120 8.57 -1.75 0.64
N VAL A 121 9.41 -0.82 1.09
CA VAL A 121 10.28 -0.01 0.21
C VAL A 121 11.17 -0.91 -0.66
N ASP A 122 11.92 -1.83 -0.04
CA ASP A 122 12.80 -2.75 -0.76
C ASP A 122 12.02 -3.64 -1.73
N THR A 123 10.89 -4.18 -1.28
CA THR A 123 10.00 -4.99 -2.10
C THR A 123 9.52 -4.22 -3.34
N TYR A 124 9.11 -2.96 -3.17
CA TYR A 124 8.72 -2.10 -4.28
C TYR A 124 9.88 -1.84 -5.25
N LEU A 125 11.09 -1.54 -4.74
CA LEU A 125 12.28 -1.33 -5.58
C LEU A 125 12.60 -2.57 -6.42
N ILE A 126 12.53 -3.76 -5.81
CA ILE A 126 12.74 -5.03 -6.53
C ILE A 126 11.66 -5.21 -7.62
N LEU A 127 10.38 -4.96 -7.32
CA LEU A 127 9.31 -5.05 -8.31
C LEU A 127 9.50 -4.07 -9.48
N VAL A 128 9.92 -2.83 -9.21
CA VAL A 128 10.22 -1.82 -10.24
C VAL A 128 11.37 -2.30 -11.13
N MET A 129 12.43 -2.88 -10.56
CA MET A 129 13.54 -3.44 -11.32
C MET A 129 13.14 -4.68 -12.15
N LEU A 130 12.30 -5.55 -11.60
CA LEU A 130 11.78 -6.74 -12.27
C LEU A 130 10.69 -6.43 -13.30
N SER A 131 10.10 -5.23 -13.26
CA SER A 131 8.96 -4.86 -14.10
C SER A 131 9.13 -5.11 -15.61
N PRO A 132 10.31 -4.92 -16.26
CA PRO A 132 10.47 -5.25 -17.67
C PRO A 132 10.37 -6.75 -17.94
N ILE A 133 10.91 -7.57 -17.05
CA ILE A 133 10.92 -9.04 -17.19
C ILE A 133 9.50 -9.55 -17.00
N LEU A 134 8.85 -9.13 -15.91
CA LEU A 134 7.47 -9.50 -15.60
C LEU A 134 6.52 -9.07 -16.72
N TYR A 135 6.66 -7.85 -17.25
CA TYR A 135 5.88 -7.39 -18.40
C TYR A 135 6.05 -8.31 -19.62
N LYS A 136 7.28 -8.68 -19.98
CA LYS A 136 7.54 -9.58 -21.13
C LYS A 136 6.92 -10.96 -20.94
N ILE A 137 7.00 -11.52 -19.73
CA ILE A 137 6.38 -12.81 -19.38
C ILE A 137 4.86 -12.69 -19.48
N THR A 138 4.25 -11.75 -18.76
CA THR A 138 2.80 -11.58 -18.73
C THR A 138 2.23 -11.24 -20.11
N LYS A 139 2.96 -10.54 -20.98
CA LYS A 139 2.54 -10.30 -22.36
C LYS A 139 2.43 -11.59 -23.17
N LYS A 140 3.41 -12.49 -23.05
CA LYS A 140 3.48 -13.75 -23.82
C LYS A 140 2.54 -14.84 -23.31
N VAL A 141 2.43 -15.01 -22.00
CA VAL A 141 1.67 -16.12 -21.38
C VAL A 141 0.17 -15.87 -21.44
N ASN A 142 -0.65 -16.91 -21.63
CA ASN A 142 -2.12 -16.80 -21.58
C ASN A 142 -2.59 -16.18 -20.25
N SER A 143 -3.55 -15.26 -20.28
CA SER A 143 -4.00 -14.52 -19.09
C SER A 143 -4.60 -15.41 -18.00
N ILE A 144 -5.42 -16.39 -18.39
CA ILE A 144 -6.04 -17.35 -17.46
C ILE A 144 -4.98 -18.29 -16.89
N GLY A 145 -4.10 -18.82 -17.75
CA GLY A 145 -2.99 -19.67 -17.32
C GLY A 145 -2.07 -18.97 -16.32
N MET A 146 -1.72 -17.70 -16.57
CA MET A 146 -0.92 -16.90 -15.64
C MET A 146 -1.64 -16.66 -14.32
N PHE A 147 -2.95 -16.35 -14.36
CA PHE A 147 -3.77 -16.14 -13.16
C PHE A 147 -3.82 -17.40 -12.29
N LEU A 148 -4.09 -18.56 -12.88
CA LEU A 148 -4.14 -19.85 -12.18
C LEU A 148 -2.75 -20.21 -11.61
N PHE A 149 -1.69 -19.99 -12.37
CA PHE A 149 -0.33 -20.25 -11.93
C PHE A 149 0.05 -19.44 -10.68
N VAL A 150 -0.10 -18.11 -10.70
CA VAL A 150 0.28 -17.27 -9.56
C VAL A 150 -0.65 -17.45 -8.34
N SER A 151 -1.92 -17.80 -8.57
CA SER A 151 -2.87 -18.09 -7.51
C SER A 151 -2.59 -19.44 -6.85
N GLY A 152 -2.32 -20.47 -7.67
CA GLY A 152 -1.95 -21.81 -7.18
C GLY A 152 -0.63 -21.80 -6.43
N PHE A 153 0.37 -21.08 -6.94
CA PHE A 153 1.65 -20.92 -6.26
C PHE A 153 1.50 -20.20 -4.91
N TYR A 154 0.70 -19.14 -4.84
CA TYR A 154 0.37 -18.47 -3.58
C TYR A 154 -0.35 -19.41 -2.59
N LEU A 155 -1.31 -20.20 -3.05
CA LEU A 155 -2.04 -21.15 -2.22
C LEU A 155 -1.13 -22.25 -1.66
N ILE A 156 -0.30 -22.88 -2.50
CA ILE A 156 0.67 -23.89 -2.07
C ILE A 156 1.57 -23.31 -0.98
N LYS A 157 2.08 -22.10 -1.20
CA LYS A 157 2.94 -21.45 -0.22
C LYS A 157 2.22 -21.11 1.08
N TYR A 158 1.00 -20.60 1.01
CA TYR A 158 0.18 -20.34 2.20
C TYR A 158 0.01 -21.62 3.03
N VAL A 159 -0.30 -22.73 2.37
CA VAL A 159 -0.45 -24.05 3.00
C VAL A 159 0.87 -24.51 3.63
N LEU A 160 1.99 -24.42 2.91
CA LEU A 160 3.32 -24.77 3.46
C LEU A 160 3.67 -23.96 4.72
N ASN A 161 3.42 -22.64 4.70
CA ASN A 161 3.64 -21.79 5.86
C ASN A 161 2.72 -22.16 7.03
N HIS A 162 1.46 -22.52 6.76
CA HIS A 162 0.52 -22.95 7.79
C HIS A 162 0.95 -24.26 8.47
N PHE A 163 1.58 -25.18 7.72
CA PHE A 163 2.15 -26.42 8.25
C PHE A 163 3.53 -26.26 8.90
N GLY A 164 4.02 -25.02 9.08
CA GLY A 164 5.29 -24.76 9.75
C GLY A 164 6.53 -24.92 8.88
N TYR A 165 6.38 -25.09 7.56
CA TYR A 165 7.51 -25.08 6.61
C TYR A 165 7.97 -23.66 6.24
N GLY A 166 7.60 -22.66 7.04
CA GLY A 166 8.06 -21.30 6.87
C GLY A 166 9.55 -21.17 7.20
N LEU A 167 10.29 -20.45 6.36
CA LEU A 167 11.68 -20.12 6.65
C LEU A 167 11.72 -19.06 7.77
N SER A 168 12.62 -19.23 8.72
CA SER A 168 12.95 -18.24 9.74
C SER A 168 14.46 -18.21 9.97
N SER A 169 14.99 -17.07 10.41
CA SER A 169 16.37 -16.94 10.82
C SER A 169 16.45 -16.02 12.05
N GLU A 170 17.61 -15.99 12.68
CA GLU A 170 17.94 -15.02 13.73
C GLU A 170 18.95 -13.97 13.22
N ASN A 171 19.51 -14.19 12.02
CA ASN A 171 20.43 -13.26 11.38
C ASN A 171 19.64 -12.23 10.56
N GLN A 172 19.84 -10.95 10.89
CA GLN A 172 19.20 -9.82 10.21
C GLN A 172 19.25 -9.88 8.68
N ILE A 173 20.38 -10.31 8.10
CA ILE A 173 20.51 -10.40 6.63
C ILE A 173 19.64 -11.54 6.09
N SER A 174 19.71 -12.70 6.73
CA SER A 174 18.92 -13.88 6.35
C SER A 174 17.42 -13.60 6.51
N ASP A 175 17.01 -12.93 7.58
CA ASP A 175 15.62 -12.51 7.81
C ASP A 175 15.12 -11.55 6.74
N TRP A 176 15.95 -10.58 6.35
CA TRP A 176 15.64 -9.71 5.24
C TRP A 176 15.48 -10.50 3.93
N MET A 177 16.38 -11.43 3.63
CA MET A 177 16.27 -12.28 2.42
C MET A 177 15.02 -13.14 2.44
N ILE A 178 14.69 -13.75 3.59
CA ILE A 178 13.47 -14.54 3.80
C ILE A 178 12.23 -13.67 3.61
N MET A 179 12.23 -12.44 4.13
CA MET A 179 11.13 -11.50 3.94
C MET A 179 10.95 -11.13 2.46
N GLN A 180 12.02 -10.81 1.73
CA GLN A 180 11.93 -10.50 0.30
C GLN A 180 11.50 -11.71 -0.52
N TYR A 181 12.07 -12.89 -0.23
CA TYR A 181 11.59 -14.16 -0.77
C TYR A 181 10.10 -14.30 -0.49
N ASN A 182 9.67 -14.02 0.74
CA ASN A 182 8.30 -14.20 1.15
C ASN A 182 7.33 -13.27 0.41
N ASN A 183 7.74 -12.03 0.17
CA ASN A 183 6.96 -11.07 -0.59
C ASN A 183 6.90 -11.45 -2.07
N LEU A 184 8.04 -11.78 -2.67
CA LEU A 184 8.14 -12.12 -4.10
C LEU A 184 7.51 -13.46 -4.45
N THR A 185 7.36 -14.38 -3.48
CA THR A 185 6.67 -15.66 -3.70
C THR A 185 5.27 -15.71 -3.08
N GLY A 186 4.85 -14.64 -2.41
CA GLY A 186 3.58 -14.54 -1.69
C GLY A 186 2.59 -13.60 -2.35
N SER A 187 1.75 -12.99 -1.51
CA SER A 187 0.64 -12.13 -1.93
C SER A 187 1.08 -10.94 -2.78
N VAL A 188 2.27 -10.37 -2.53
CA VAL A 188 2.76 -9.17 -3.22
C VAL A 188 2.95 -9.41 -4.71
N LEU A 189 3.74 -10.42 -5.11
CA LEU A 189 3.93 -10.69 -6.55
C LEU A 189 2.63 -11.17 -7.21
N THR A 190 1.85 -12.01 -6.53
CA THR A 190 0.54 -12.47 -7.04
C THR A 190 -0.38 -11.29 -7.35
N CYS A 191 -0.53 -10.35 -6.41
CA CYS A 191 -1.30 -9.12 -6.58
C CYS A 191 -0.73 -8.22 -7.68
N TYR A 192 0.59 -8.11 -7.76
CA TYR A 192 1.25 -7.36 -8.82
C TYR A 192 0.93 -7.93 -10.23
N ILE A 193 0.99 -9.25 -10.39
CA ILE A 193 0.59 -9.92 -11.64
C ILE A 193 -0.91 -9.76 -11.90
N PHE A 194 -1.78 -9.83 -10.88
CA PHE A 194 -3.21 -9.53 -11.04
C PHE A 194 -3.45 -8.15 -11.67
N GLY A 195 -2.71 -7.13 -11.21
CA GLY A 195 -2.71 -5.80 -11.81
C GLY A 195 -2.31 -5.79 -13.28
N MET A 196 -1.22 -6.48 -13.61
CA MET A 196 -0.77 -6.61 -15.01
C MET A 196 -1.82 -7.31 -15.89
N LEU A 197 -2.47 -8.36 -15.38
CA LEU A 197 -3.52 -9.08 -16.09
C LEU A 197 -4.77 -8.23 -16.30
N CYS A 198 -5.17 -7.43 -15.31
CA CYS A 198 -6.27 -6.46 -15.46
C CYS A 198 -5.98 -5.48 -16.60
N ALA A 199 -4.74 -4.98 -16.70
CA ALA A 199 -4.32 -4.09 -17.78
C ALA A 199 -4.27 -4.81 -19.14
N LYS A 200 -3.70 -6.02 -19.19
CA LYS A 200 -3.61 -6.88 -20.39
C LYS A 200 -4.97 -7.18 -20.99
N MET A 201 -5.92 -7.59 -20.15
CA MET A 201 -7.25 -7.99 -20.59
C MET A 201 -8.15 -6.81 -20.94
N GLN A 202 -7.70 -5.58 -20.71
CA GLN A 202 -8.51 -4.36 -20.80
C GLN A 202 -9.81 -4.53 -20.01
N LEU A 203 -9.70 -5.10 -18.80
CA LEU A 203 -10.84 -5.59 -18.02
C LEU A 203 -11.91 -4.52 -17.85
N PHE A 204 -11.51 -3.29 -17.53
CA PHE A 204 -12.44 -2.18 -17.32
C PHE A 204 -13.20 -1.76 -18.58
N THR A 205 -12.55 -1.77 -19.74
CA THR A 205 -13.19 -1.44 -21.01
C THR A 205 -14.25 -2.49 -21.35
N LYS A 206 -13.86 -3.78 -21.33
CA LYS A 206 -14.76 -4.89 -21.63
C LYS A 206 -15.96 -4.98 -20.69
N VAL A 207 -15.72 -4.75 -19.40
CA VAL A 207 -16.79 -4.85 -18.39
C VAL A 207 -17.75 -3.66 -18.48
N LYS A 208 -17.28 -2.46 -18.81
CA LYS A 208 -18.14 -1.28 -19.08
C LYS A 208 -18.96 -1.41 -20.36
N GLU A 209 -18.41 -2.06 -21.38
CA GLU A 209 -19.12 -2.35 -22.63
C GLU A 209 -20.18 -3.46 -22.46
N SER A 210 -20.09 -4.28 -21.41
CA SER A 210 -21.08 -5.32 -21.13
C SER A 210 -22.42 -4.75 -20.65
N SER A 211 -23.51 -5.37 -21.09
CA SER A 211 -24.89 -4.97 -20.78
C SER A 211 -25.25 -5.01 -19.29
N PHE A 212 -24.47 -5.73 -18.47
CA PHE A 212 -24.68 -5.85 -17.02
C PHE A 212 -24.49 -4.52 -16.27
N ILE A 213 -23.57 -3.65 -16.74
CA ILE A 213 -23.28 -2.37 -16.07
C ILE A 213 -24.07 -1.20 -16.68
N GLN A 214 -24.46 -1.28 -17.96
CA GLN A 214 -25.18 -0.21 -18.64
C GLN A 214 -26.57 0.12 -18.04
N LYS A 215 -27.17 -0.79 -17.27
CA LYS A 215 -28.53 -0.61 -16.69
C LYS A 215 -28.57 -0.61 -15.16
N GLY A 216 -27.50 -1.04 -14.47
CA GLY A 216 -27.43 -1.19 -13.01
C GLY A 216 -26.61 -0.10 -12.34
N LYS A 217 -27.20 1.11 -12.29
CA LYS A 217 -26.72 2.32 -11.61
C LYS A 217 -25.94 1.97 -10.32
N ASN A 218 -24.74 2.53 -10.17
CA ASN A 218 -23.88 2.67 -8.98
C ASN A 218 -24.18 1.82 -7.70
N PRO A 219 -25.37 1.88 -7.08
CA PRO A 219 -25.80 1.01 -6.00
C PRO A 219 -25.45 -0.48 -6.15
N VAL A 220 -25.55 -1.09 -7.33
CA VAL A 220 -25.26 -2.54 -7.48
C VAL A 220 -23.79 -2.85 -7.21
N VAL A 221 -22.87 -2.04 -7.75
CA VAL A 221 -21.43 -2.20 -7.51
C VAL A 221 -21.11 -2.02 -6.03
N LEU A 222 -21.74 -1.04 -5.39
CA LEU A 222 -21.59 -0.79 -3.95
C LEU A 222 -22.15 -1.94 -3.10
N LEU A 223 -23.31 -2.49 -3.47
CA LEU A 223 -23.92 -3.63 -2.80
C LEU A 223 -23.02 -4.86 -2.90
N VAL A 224 -22.52 -5.19 -4.10
CA VAL A 224 -21.58 -6.31 -4.31
C VAL A 224 -20.31 -6.10 -3.49
N MET A 225 -19.75 -4.90 -3.49
CA MET A 225 -18.57 -4.56 -2.68
C MET A 225 -18.84 -4.74 -1.18
N LEU A 226 -20.01 -4.32 -0.70
CA LEU A 226 -20.44 -4.50 0.68
C LEU A 226 -20.62 -5.98 1.03
N THR A 227 -21.32 -6.75 0.19
CA THR A 227 -21.54 -8.19 0.39
C THR A 227 -20.22 -8.95 0.46
N ILE A 228 -19.29 -8.71 -0.47
CA ILE A 228 -17.97 -9.34 -0.46
C ILE A 228 -17.19 -8.93 0.79
N SER A 229 -17.29 -7.67 1.22
CA SER A 229 -16.63 -7.19 2.44
C SER A 229 -17.15 -7.90 3.69
N ILE A 230 -18.48 -8.10 3.79
CA ILE A 230 -19.11 -8.83 4.90
C ILE A 230 -18.67 -10.29 4.89
N ILE A 231 -18.72 -10.96 3.73
CA ILE A 231 -18.28 -12.37 3.61
C ILE A 231 -16.80 -12.49 4.01
N THR A 232 -15.95 -11.59 3.52
CA THR A 232 -14.52 -11.57 3.83
C THR A 232 -14.31 -11.40 5.34
N TYR A 233 -15.03 -10.46 5.96
CA TYR A 233 -14.99 -10.27 7.41
C TYR A 233 -15.50 -11.47 8.19
N CYS A 234 -16.54 -12.18 7.75
CA CYS A 234 -17.01 -13.39 8.41
C CYS A 234 -16.00 -14.54 8.33
N LEU A 235 -15.21 -14.61 7.25
CA LEU A 235 -14.22 -15.66 7.04
C LEU A 235 -12.93 -15.44 7.86
N GLN A 236 -12.59 -14.19 8.18
CA GLN A 236 -11.39 -13.78 8.94
C GLN A 236 -10.09 -14.48 8.54
N ASN A 237 -9.90 -14.75 7.23
CA ASN A 237 -8.79 -15.57 6.76
C ASN A 237 -7.80 -14.75 5.94
N ALA A 238 -6.50 -14.82 6.27
CA ALA A 238 -5.47 -14.11 5.51
C ALA A 238 -5.32 -14.62 4.07
N LEU A 239 -5.68 -15.89 3.80
CA LEU A 239 -5.63 -16.50 2.47
C LEU A 239 -6.46 -15.73 1.43
N ILE A 240 -7.59 -15.15 1.85
CA ILE A 240 -8.52 -14.50 0.91
C ILE A 240 -8.13 -13.05 0.60
N MET A 241 -7.20 -12.45 1.36
CA MET A 241 -6.85 -11.02 1.24
C MET A 241 -6.36 -10.59 -0.15
N PRO A 242 -5.53 -11.37 -0.87
CA PRO A 242 -5.13 -11.02 -2.24
C PRO A 242 -6.31 -10.97 -3.22
N PHE A 243 -7.24 -11.91 -3.08
CA PHE A 243 -8.42 -12.02 -3.94
C PHE A 243 -9.45 -10.94 -3.59
N TYR A 244 -9.63 -10.66 -2.30
CA TYR A 244 -10.44 -9.55 -1.83
C TYR A 244 -9.87 -8.20 -2.33
N GLY A 245 -8.55 -8.01 -2.24
CA GLY A 245 -7.86 -6.84 -2.81
C GLY A 245 -8.10 -6.68 -4.31
N LEU A 246 -8.04 -7.78 -5.08
CA LEU A 246 -8.38 -7.78 -6.51
C LEU A 246 -9.85 -7.42 -6.75
N ALA A 247 -10.78 -8.01 -6.00
CA ALA A 247 -12.21 -7.73 -6.11
C ALA A 247 -12.51 -6.25 -5.82
N VAL A 248 -11.97 -5.71 -4.71
CA VAL A 248 -12.10 -4.29 -4.35
C VAL A 248 -11.48 -3.41 -5.42
N PHE A 249 -10.30 -3.73 -5.94
CA PHE A 249 -9.68 -2.96 -7.03
C PHE A 249 -10.58 -2.91 -8.27
N VAL A 250 -11.16 -4.05 -8.66
CA VAL A 250 -12.05 -4.12 -9.83
C VAL A 250 -13.33 -3.34 -9.59
N LEU A 251 -14.05 -3.62 -8.50
CA LEU A 251 -15.30 -2.95 -8.16
C LEU A 251 -15.12 -1.45 -7.97
N PHE A 252 -14.03 -1.02 -7.32
CA PHE A 252 -13.72 0.39 -7.17
C PHE A 252 -13.53 1.08 -8.52
N ASN A 253 -12.90 0.45 -9.51
CA ASN A 253 -12.72 1.06 -10.84
C ASN A 253 -13.97 0.99 -11.73
N LEU A 254 -14.90 0.07 -11.44
CA LEU A 254 -16.21 0.00 -12.09
C LEU A 254 -17.23 0.97 -11.47
N TRP A 255 -17.04 1.35 -10.22
CA TRP A 255 -17.91 2.28 -9.49
C TRP A 255 -17.82 3.71 -10.08
N GLU A 256 -18.94 4.22 -10.60
CA GLU A 256 -19.05 5.57 -11.15
C GLU A 256 -19.07 6.62 -10.03
N LYS A 257 -18.03 7.42 -9.92
CA LYS A 257 -17.90 8.37 -8.80
C LYS A 257 -18.52 9.70 -9.19
N GLY A 258 -19.21 10.33 -8.25
CA GLY A 258 -19.57 11.75 -8.42
C GLY A 258 -18.32 12.62 -8.52
N LYS A 259 -18.42 13.77 -9.19
CA LYS A 259 -17.29 14.69 -9.43
C LYS A 259 -16.52 15.07 -8.14
N ILE A 260 -17.23 15.20 -7.02
CA ILE A 260 -16.62 15.52 -5.73
C ILE A 260 -15.77 14.35 -5.21
N ALA A 261 -16.34 13.14 -5.20
CA ALA A 261 -15.63 11.94 -4.77
C ALA A 261 -14.40 11.68 -5.64
N GLU A 262 -14.52 11.83 -6.96
CA GLU A 262 -13.38 11.71 -7.88
C GLU A 262 -12.25 12.69 -7.55
N LYS A 263 -12.57 13.98 -7.34
CA LYS A 263 -11.58 14.99 -6.92
C LYS A 263 -10.89 14.62 -5.62
N ILE A 264 -11.64 14.13 -4.63
CA ILE A 264 -11.08 13.68 -3.34
C ILE A 264 -10.11 12.52 -3.54
N TRP A 265 -10.49 11.51 -4.33
CA TRP A 265 -9.63 10.35 -4.58
C TRP A 265 -8.37 10.71 -5.37
N LEU A 266 -8.48 11.58 -6.37
CA LEU A 266 -7.33 12.08 -7.13
C LEU A 266 -6.38 12.89 -6.22
N PHE A 267 -6.95 13.73 -5.36
CA PHE A 267 -6.19 14.50 -4.38
C PHE A 267 -5.44 13.58 -3.39
N LEU A 268 -6.15 12.64 -2.74
CA LEU A 268 -5.54 11.69 -1.82
C LEU A 268 -4.52 10.77 -2.53
N GLY A 269 -4.80 10.38 -3.77
CA GLY A 269 -3.90 9.61 -4.62
C GLY A 269 -2.56 10.30 -4.83
N LYS A 270 -2.56 11.61 -5.11
CA LYS A 270 -1.35 12.43 -5.24
C LYS A 270 -0.48 12.41 -3.97
N HIS A 271 -1.10 12.34 -2.80
CA HIS A 271 -0.42 12.37 -1.50
C HIS A 271 -0.15 10.99 -0.90
N SER A 272 -0.67 9.92 -1.51
CA SER A 272 -0.71 8.56 -0.95
C SER A 272 0.64 7.99 -0.53
N THR A 273 1.69 8.16 -1.35
CA THR A 273 3.05 7.70 -1.03
C THR A 273 3.57 8.34 0.26
N ASN A 274 3.39 9.65 0.43
CA ASN A 274 3.84 10.34 1.63
C ASN A 274 2.95 10.02 2.84
N ILE A 275 1.65 9.81 2.65
CA ILE A 275 0.78 9.30 3.73
C ILE A 275 1.33 7.96 4.23
N TRP A 276 1.69 7.04 3.32
CA TRP A 276 2.36 5.79 3.69
C TRP A 276 3.67 6.01 4.42
N LEU A 277 4.58 6.83 3.87
CA LEU A 277 5.89 7.01 4.48
C LEU A 277 5.84 7.70 5.86
N THR A 278 4.77 8.44 6.18
CA THR A 278 4.76 9.32 7.36
C THR A 278 3.77 8.94 8.47
N HIS A 279 2.68 8.25 8.17
CA HIS A 279 1.57 8.08 9.13
C HIS A 279 1.97 7.47 10.49
N MET A 280 2.91 6.52 10.54
CA MET A 280 3.32 5.91 11.82
C MET A 280 4.02 6.89 12.77
N PHE A 281 4.69 7.93 12.24
CA PHE A 281 5.32 8.95 13.09
C PHE A 281 4.31 9.71 13.95
N PHE A 282 3.07 9.85 13.48
CA PHE A 282 2.05 10.67 14.14
C PHE A 282 1.25 9.95 15.21
N TYR A 283 1.27 8.61 15.26
CA TYR A 283 0.51 7.87 16.29
C TYR A 283 1.36 6.91 17.14
N LEU A 284 2.55 6.49 16.67
CA LEU A 284 3.34 5.43 17.31
C LEU A 284 4.78 5.82 17.68
N TYR A 285 5.41 6.72 16.91
CA TYR A 285 6.83 7.08 17.11
C TYR A 285 7.00 8.49 17.69
N ILE A 286 7.18 9.52 16.86
CA ILE A 286 7.56 10.86 17.35
C ILE A 286 6.44 11.55 18.14
N PHE A 287 5.18 11.42 17.69
CA PHE A 287 4.04 12.08 18.32
C PHE A 287 3.10 11.07 18.99
N ILE A 288 3.65 10.21 19.86
CA ILE A 288 2.90 9.16 20.57
C ILE A 288 1.64 9.75 21.22
N GLY A 289 0.49 9.13 20.93
CA GLY A 289 -0.79 9.52 21.54
C GLY A 289 -1.43 10.79 20.95
N ALA A 290 -0.76 11.54 20.07
CA ALA A 290 -1.29 12.82 19.56
C ALA A 290 -2.60 12.64 18.80
N ILE A 291 -2.67 11.65 17.90
CA ILE A 291 -3.89 11.33 17.15
C ILE A 291 -4.95 10.71 18.09
N GLN A 292 -4.53 9.91 19.07
CA GLN A 292 -5.41 9.24 20.02
C GLN A 292 -6.14 10.23 20.94
N ARG A 293 -5.59 11.43 21.18
CA ARG A 293 -6.27 12.51 21.92
C ARG A 293 -7.57 12.97 21.26
N LEU A 294 -7.78 12.70 19.98
CA LEU A 294 -9.05 13.02 19.29
C LEU A 294 -10.21 12.09 19.70
N GLN A 295 -9.92 10.99 20.42
CA GLN A 295 -10.86 10.02 21.03
C GLN A 295 -11.80 9.27 20.07
N TYR A 296 -12.48 9.95 19.17
CA TYR A 296 -13.48 9.33 18.30
C TYR A 296 -12.85 8.82 16.99
N PRO A 297 -13.21 7.61 16.52
CA PRO A 297 -12.60 7.01 15.32
C PRO A 297 -12.62 7.90 14.08
N VAL A 298 -13.73 8.59 13.81
CA VAL A 298 -13.85 9.50 12.65
C VAL A 298 -12.87 10.67 12.77
N LEU A 299 -12.75 11.25 13.98
CA LEU A 299 -11.83 12.36 14.23
C LEU A 299 -10.37 11.90 14.17
N MET A 300 -10.05 10.74 14.75
CA MET A 300 -8.71 10.14 14.66
C MET A 300 -8.29 9.89 13.21
N PHE A 301 -9.18 9.30 12.40
CA PHE A 301 -8.92 9.07 10.98
C PHE A 301 -8.75 10.40 10.21
N GLY A 302 -9.68 11.33 10.38
CA GLY A 302 -9.64 12.64 9.73
C GLY A 302 -8.40 13.44 10.10
N GLY A 303 -8.07 13.49 11.39
CA GLY A 303 -6.87 14.16 11.91
C GLY A 303 -5.58 13.54 11.37
N MET A 304 -5.51 12.20 11.33
CA MET A 304 -4.34 11.51 10.76
C MET A 304 -4.16 11.84 9.27
N ILE A 305 -5.25 11.78 8.48
CA ILE A 305 -5.19 12.12 7.06
C ILE A 305 -4.80 13.59 6.88
N ALA A 306 -5.38 14.52 7.65
CA ALA A 306 -5.08 15.94 7.57
C ALA A 306 -3.60 16.24 7.83
N VAL A 307 -3.03 15.70 8.91
CA VAL A 307 -1.62 15.92 9.26
C VAL A 307 -0.69 15.27 8.23
N CYS A 308 -0.97 14.04 7.79
CA CYS A 308 -0.18 13.37 6.76
C CYS A 308 -0.20 14.14 5.43
N VAL A 309 -1.36 14.68 5.02
CA VAL A 309 -1.50 15.49 3.81
C VAL A 309 -0.75 16.81 3.95
N ALA A 310 -0.87 17.49 5.10
CA ALA A 310 -0.15 18.75 5.35
C ALA A 310 1.37 18.56 5.22
N VAL A 311 1.92 17.52 5.83
CA VAL A 311 3.35 17.20 5.71
C VAL A 311 3.71 16.72 4.30
N SER A 312 2.83 15.98 3.64
CA SER A 312 3.00 15.57 2.25
C SER A 312 3.16 16.77 1.30
N VAL A 313 2.42 17.87 1.51
CA VAL A 313 2.58 19.10 0.70
C VAL A 313 3.98 19.67 0.84
N VAL A 314 4.55 19.68 2.06
CA VAL A 314 5.92 20.15 2.30
C VAL A 314 6.94 19.25 1.62
N ILE A 315 6.81 17.93 1.79
CA ILE A 315 7.70 16.94 1.17
C ILE A 315 7.68 17.06 -0.36
N LEU A 316 6.50 17.19 -0.97
CA LEU A 316 6.37 17.34 -2.42
C LEU A 316 7.04 18.61 -2.94
N LYS A 317 6.91 19.75 -2.23
CA LYS A 317 7.62 20.98 -2.60
C LYS A 317 9.14 20.82 -2.54
N LEU A 318 9.65 20.19 -1.48
CA LEU A 318 11.09 19.89 -1.36
C LEU A 318 11.55 18.96 -2.48
N HIS A 319 10.74 17.95 -2.80
CA HIS A 319 11.01 16.99 -3.87
C HIS A 319 11.08 17.67 -5.24
N GLU A 320 10.12 18.55 -5.53
CA GLU A 320 10.09 19.37 -6.75
C GLU A 320 11.36 20.24 -6.84
N ILE A 321 11.75 20.95 -5.79
CA ILE A 321 12.97 21.77 -5.78
C ILE A 321 14.23 20.94 -6.09
N ILE A 322 14.35 19.74 -5.51
CA ILE A 322 15.51 18.87 -5.69
C ILE A 322 15.52 18.23 -7.09
N CYS A 323 14.35 17.83 -7.60
CA CYS A 323 14.22 17.17 -8.89
C CYS A 323 14.21 18.13 -10.07
N ASP A 324 13.61 19.31 -9.95
CA ASP A 324 13.53 20.31 -11.04
C ASP A 324 14.87 21.00 -11.28
N ARG A 325 15.75 21.10 -10.27
CA ARG A 325 17.16 21.47 -10.47
C ARG A 325 17.91 20.55 -11.45
N LYS A 326 17.36 19.37 -11.78
CA LYS A 326 17.91 18.43 -12.78
C LYS A 326 17.24 18.48 -14.16
N GLY A 327 16.32 19.42 -14.41
CA GLY A 327 15.78 19.73 -15.74
C GLY A 327 15.09 18.58 -16.48
N LYS A 328 13.76 18.47 -16.36
CA LYS A 328 12.78 18.19 -17.45
C LYS A 328 11.43 17.69 -16.91
N ASN A 329 10.39 18.39 -17.37
CA ASN A 329 8.98 18.04 -17.56
C ASN A 329 8.16 17.47 -16.38
N ARG A 330 7.13 18.28 -16.07
CA ARG A 330 5.97 18.01 -15.25
C ARG A 330 5.13 16.85 -15.84
N SER A 331 5.12 15.73 -15.14
CA SER A 331 3.89 14.95 -14.91
C SER A 331 4.08 14.18 -13.61
N PHE A 332 3.53 14.73 -12.53
CA PHE A 332 3.51 14.07 -11.23
C PHE A 332 2.38 13.04 -11.25
N ALA A 333 2.72 11.80 -11.59
CA ALA A 333 1.87 10.64 -11.40
C ALA A 333 2.78 9.50 -10.93
N TRP A 334 2.81 9.29 -9.62
CA TRP A 334 3.22 8.02 -9.05
C TRP A 334 2.05 7.05 -9.22
N ASN A 335 1.76 6.67 -10.48
CA ASN A 335 0.94 5.55 -10.95
C ASN A 335 0.69 5.69 -12.45
#